data_AF-G2LKW7-F1
#
_entry.id   AF-G2LKW7-F1
#
_cell.length_a   1.000
_cell.length_b   1.000
_cell.length_c   1.000
_cell.angle_alpha   90.00
_cell.angle_beta   90.00
_cell.angle_gamma   90.00
#
_symmetry.space_group_name_H-M   'P 1'
#
loop_
_entity.id
_entity.type
_entity.pdbx_description
1 polymer ?
#
loop_
_entity_poly.entity_id
_entity_poly.type
_entity_poly.pdbx_seq_one_letter_code
_entity_poly.pdbx_strand_id
1 'polypeptide(L)'
;MPVKSLLGLLLFFSLSITTPAWAQTTRNPEHAAASDQNIEYRLLATSKTSTMEREMNEAAREGFRFEGVMGGETAFGGNECVVIMSRTAPLGTEFEYKLLATNRTSTMQKELQQAGRRGFYVRGKTIFETAFGGREVVVILERSSTADAPLEYKLLATSRTSTMQKELAEAGREGFRFAAMAVAETAFGGREVVVILYRQGSRR
;
A
#
# COMPACT_ATOMS: atom_id res chain seq x y z
N MET A 1 -25.43 37.73 -80.36
CA MET A 1 -25.91 36.99 -81.57
C MET A 1 -25.06 35.74 -81.73
N PRO A 2 -25.55 34.63 -82.31
CA PRO A 2 -26.38 33.59 -81.71
C PRO A 2 -25.68 32.21 -81.62
N VAL A 3 -26.36 31.32 -80.89
CA VAL A 3 -26.36 29.84 -80.88
C VAL A 3 -25.84 29.15 -82.16
N LYS A 4 -25.11 28.02 -81.98
CA LYS A 4 -25.15 26.75 -82.77
C LYS A 4 -24.41 25.66 -81.94
N SER A 5 -25.06 24.58 -81.48
CA SER A 5 -25.44 23.34 -82.22
C SER A 5 -24.16 22.59 -82.66
N LEU A 6 -23.91 21.27 -82.48
CA LEU A 6 -24.75 20.06 -82.58
C LEU A 6 -23.85 18.88 -82.09
N LEU A 7 -24.26 18.09 -81.09
CA LEU A 7 -24.65 16.66 -81.15
C LEU A 7 -23.73 15.65 -81.89
N GLY A 8 -23.32 14.58 -81.17
CA GLY A 8 -22.82 13.29 -81.67
C GLY A 8 -21.67 12.76 -80.78
N LEU A 9 -21.63 11.55 -80.24
CA LEU A 9 -22.40 10.32 -80.43
C LEU A 9 -22.21 9.45 -79.18
N LEU A 10 -23.27 8.73 -78.83
CA LEU A 10 -23.41 7.75 -77.76
C LEU A 10 -22.45 6.56 -77.89
N LEU A 11 -21.97 6.04 -76.75
CA LEU A 11 -21.93 4.59 -76.51
C LEU A 11 -22.07 4.29 -75.01
N PHE A 12 -23.21 3.66 -74.73
CA PHE A 12 -23.64 3.15 -73.44
C PHE A 12 -22.74 2.00 -72.97
N PHE A 13 -22.28 2.06 -71.71
CA PHE A 13 -22.04 0.85 -70.94
C PHE A 13 -22.91 0.88 -69.69
N SER A 14 -23.76 -0.13 -69.61
CA SER A 14 -24.69 -0.46 -68.54
C SER A 14 -23.97 -0.75 -67.22
N LEU A 15 -24.50 -0.32 -66.07
CA LEU A 15 -25.48 -1.07 -65.26
C LEU A 15 -25.76 -0.31 -63.95
N SER A 16 -26.97 -0.53 -63.46
CA SER A 16 -27.72 0.17 -62.42
C SER A 16 -27.15 0.12 -60.99
N ILE A 17 -27.32 1.26 -60.28
CA ILE A 17 -27.90 1.48 -58.92
C ILE A 17 -27.33 0.57 -57.81
N THR A 18 -26.81 1.06 -56.68
CA THR A 18 -27.62 1.45 -55.50
C THR A 18 -26.70 2.04 -54.42
N THR A 19 -27.01 3.22 -53.86
CA THR A 19 -26.43 3.71 -52.60
C THR A 19 -27.17 3.09 -51.42
N PRO A 20 -26.49 2.87 -50.27
CA PRO A 20 -26.81 3.80 -49.19
C PRO A 20 -25.59 4.24 -48.34
N ALA A 21 -25.83 5.38 -47.69
CA ALA A 21 -25.11 5.86 -46.52
C ALA A 21 -25.25 4.87 -45.33
N TRP A 22 -24.53 5.18 -44.24
CA TRP A 22 -24.37 4.47 -42.96
C TRP A 22 -23.08 3.62 -42.97
N ALA A 23 -22.14 3.76 -42.05
CA ALA A 23 -22.14 4.42 -40.76
C ALA A 23 -20.74 4.98 -40.49
N GLN A 24 -20.70 6.10 -39.78
CA GLN A 24 -19.51 6.55 -39.06
C GLN A 24 -19.02 5.38 -38.22
N THR A 25 -17.87 4.79 -38.57
CA THR A 25 -17.09 4.07 -37.59
C THR A 25 -16.57 5.11 -36.61
N THR A 26 -17.35 5.37 -35.57
CA THR A 26 -16.81 5.78 -34.29
C THR A 26 -15.75 4.75 -33.94
N ARG A 27 -14.48 5.05 -34.20
CA ARG A 27 -13.38 4.37 -33.51
C ARG A 27 -13.52 4.80 -32.06
N ASN A 28 -14.34 4.05 -31.32
CA ASN A 28 -14.46 4.16 -29.89
C ASN A 28 -13.04 3.98 -29.31
N PRO A 29 -12.42 4.99 -28.69
CA PRO A 29 -11.10 4.84 -28.11
C PRO A 29 -11.15 4.17 -26.72
N GLU A 30 -12.29 3.58 -26.33
CA GLU A 30 -12.48 2.94 -25.02
C GLU A 30 -11.72 1.62 -24.79
N HIS A 31 -10.90 1.17 -25.75
CA HIS A 31 -9.91 0.12 -25.50
C HIS A 31 -8.50 0.63 -25.74
N ALA A 32 -8.15 1.76 -25.13
CA ALA A 32 -6.76 1.95 -24.71
C ALA A 32 -6.43 0.81 -23.75
N ALA A 33 -5.59 -0.12 -24.22
CA ALA A 33 -5.17 -1.34 -23.56
C ALA A 33 -5.17 -1.24 -22.03
N ALA A 34 -6.18 -1.86 -21.39
CA ALA A 34 -6.01 -2.31 -20.02
C ALA A 34 -4.83 -3.29 -20.06
N SER A 35 -3.67 -2.86 -19.57
CA SER A 35 -2.58 -3.80 -19.34
C SER A 35 -3.12 -4.84 -18.38
N ASP A 36 -3.34 -6.05 -18.88
CA ASP A 36 -3.67 -7.24 -18.10
C ASP A 36 -2.44 -7.59 -17.24
N GLN A 37 -2.22 -6.77 -16.21
CA GLN A 37 -1.19 -7.02 -15.22
C GLN A 37 -1.73 -8.14 -14.36
N ASN A 38 -1.38 -9.38 -14.69
CA ASN A 38 -1.72 -10.54 -13.88
C ASN A 38 -1.17 -10.31 -12.46
N ILE A 39 -2.07 -10.07 -11.51
CA ILE A 39 -1.72 -9.85 -10.10
C ILE A 39 -1.67 -11.21 -9.42
N GLU A 40 -0.50 -11.59 -8.92
CA GLU A 40 -0.36 -12.77 -8.07
C GLU A 40 -0.42 -12.36 -6.60
N TYR A 41 -1.25 -13.05 -5.80
CA TYR A 41 -1.35 -12.85 -4.37
C TYR A 41 -0.69 -13.98 -3.58
N ARG A 42 -0.10 -13.63 -2.43
CA ARG A 42 0.45 -14.58 -1.44
C ARG A 42 -0.10 -14.25 -0.07
N LEU A 43 -0.53 -15.28 0.65
CA LEU A 43 -0.99 -15.20 2.03
C LEU A 43 0.06 -15.85 2.94
N LEU A 44 0.52 -15.13 3.95
CA LEU A 44 1.43 -15.62 4.99
C LEU A 44 0.70 -15.62 6.33
N ALA A 45 0.86 -16.66 7.13
CA ALA A 45 0.22 -16.76 8.44
C ALA A 45 1.16 -17.42 9.46
N THR A 46 1.38 -16.76 10.60
CA THR A 46 2.17 -17.31 11.70
C THR A 46 1.92 -16.57 13.01
N SER A 47 2.09 -17.25 14.14
CA SER A 47 2.03 -16.68 15.49
C SER A 47 3.33 -16.02 15.96
N LYS A 48 4.41 -16.09 15.15
CA LYS A 48 5.74 -15.57 15.50
C LYS A 48 6.14 -14.39 14.62
N THR A 49 6.34 -13.22 15.24
CA THR A 49 6.77 -11.99 14.57
C THR A 49 8.08 -12.17 13.78
N SER A 50 9.07 -12.89 14.33
CA SER A 50 10.34 -13.15 13.64
C SER A 50 10.19 -14.07 12.43
N THR A 51 9.28 -15.05 12.50
CA THR A 51 8.94 -15.91 11.36
C THR A 51 8.27 -15.07 10.27
N MET A 52 7.30 -14.23 10.63
CA MET A 52 6.61 -13.36 9.66
C MET A 52 7.59 -12.38 9.00
N GLU A 53 8.51 -11.77 9.76
CA GLU A 53 9.55 -10.91 9.19
C GLU A 53 10.39 -11.65 8.14
N ARG A 54 10.83 -12.87 8.47
CA ARG A 54 11.63 -13.69 7.56
C ARG A 54 10.85 -14.05 6.29
N GLU A 55 9.61 -14.53 6.42
CA GLU A 55 8.77 -14.95 5.30
C GLU A 55 8.37 -13.78 4.39
N MET A 56 8.06 -12.61 4.95
CA MET A 56 7.81 -11.40 4.17
C MET A 56 9.05 -10.98 3.37
N ASN A 57 10.25 -11.06 3.95
CA ASN A 57 11.49 -10.76 3.22
C ASN A 57 11.83 -11.83 2.17
N GLU A 58 11.51 -13.11 2.41
CA GLU A 58 11.60 -14.17 1.39
C GLU A 58 10.67 -13.88 0.21
N ALA A 59 9.40 -13.55 0.46
CA ALA A 59 8.45 -13.15 -0.56
C ALA A 59 8.88 -11.85 -1.28
N ALA A 60 9.49 -10.89 -0.58
CA ALA A 60 10.01 -9.66 -1.16
C ALA A 60 11.09 -9.91 -2.21
N ARG A 61 11.99 -10.87 -1.97
CA ARG A 61 13.03 -11.29 -2.93
C ARG A 61 12.41 -11.94 -4.18
N GLU A 62 11.22 -12.49 -4.06
CA GLU A 62 10.44 -12.99 -5.18
C GLU A 62 9.59 -11.89 -5.86
N GLY A 63 9.68 -10.65 -5.40
CA GLY A 63 8.96 -9.51 -5.96
C GLY A 63 7.59 -9.22 -5.35
N PHE A 64 7.19 -9.93 -4.31
CA PHE A 64 5.95 -9.60 -3.60
C PHE A 64 6.10 -8.36 -2.74
N ARG A 65 5.02 -7.57 -2.69
CA ARG A 65 4.89 -6.38 -1.87
C ARG A 65 3.76 -6.51 -0.87
N PHE A 66 3.95 -5.98 0.32
CA PHE A 66 2.92 -5.89 1.35
C PHE A 66 1.66 -5.17 0.85
N GLU A 67 0.49 -5.77 1.09
CA GLU A 67 -0.83 -5.19 0.79
C GLU A 67 -1.65 -4.93 2.06
N GLY A 68 -1.60 -5.86 3.01
CA GLY A 68 -2.43 -5.78 4.21
C GLY A 68 -2.03 -6.76 5.30
N VAL A 69 -2.44 -6.46 6.52
CA VAL A 69 -2.22 -7.32 7.69
C VAL A 69 -3.47 -7.39 8.55
N MET A 70 -3.72 -8.56 9.10
CA MET A 70 -4.68 -8.81 10.17
C MET A 70 -4.01 -9.61 11.28
N GLY A 71 -4.48 -9.43 12.50
CA GLY A 71 -4.09 -10.22 13.66
C GLY A 71 -5.37 -10.69 14.33
N GLY A 72 -5.41 -11.93 14.79
CA GLY A 72 -6.59 -12.49 15.42
C GLY A 72 -6.60 -14.00 15.42
N GLU A 73 -7.72 -14.55 15.88
CA GLU A 73 -7.93 -16.00 15.97
C GLU A 73 -8.42 -16.56 14.63
N THR A 74 -7.69 -17.53 14.08
CA THR A 74 -8.08 -18.29 12.89
C THR A 74 -8.57 -19.69 13.31
N ALA A 75 -9.49 -20.27 12.54
CA ALA A 75 -10.17 -21.52 12.89
C ALA A 75 -9.22 -22.72 13.10
N PHE A 76 -8.02 -22.69 12.50
CA PHE A 76 -7.05 -23.78 12.57
C PHE A 76 -5.70 -23.38 13.17
N GLY A 77 -5.33 -22.09 13.16
CA GLY A 77 -4.03 -21.62 13.62
C GLY A 77 -4.04 -20.92 14.98
N GLY A 78 -5.22 -20.70 15.57
CA GLY A 78 -5.36 -19.94 16.81
C GLY A 78 -4.98 -18.47 16.59
N ASN A 79 -4.28 -17.86 17.55
CA ASN A 79 -3.86 -16.45 17.44
C ASN A 79 -2.67 -16.29 16.48
N GLU A 80 -2.91 -15.67 15.33
CA GLU A 80 -1.92 -15.49 14.28
C GLU A 80 -1.88 -14.07 13.72
N CYS A 81 -0.72 -13.71 13.18
CA CYS A 81 -0.57 -12.61 12.23
C CYS A 81 -0.78 -13.17 10.83
N VAL A 82 -1.66 -12.55 10.04
CA VAL A 82 -1.96 -12.90 8.67
C VAL A 82 -1.61 -11.72 7.78
N VAL A 83 -0.73 -11.92 6.79
CA VAL A 83 -0.28 -10.89 5.85
C VAL A 83 -0.65 -11.30 4.43
N ILE A 84 -1.22 -10.37 3.68
CA ILE A 84 -1.41 -10.51 2.23
C ILE A 84 -0.36 -9.67 1.50
N MET A 85 0.24 -10.25 0.46
CA MET A 85 1.20 -9.61 -0.42
C MET A 85 0.80 -9.81 -1.88
N SER A 86 1.19 -8.90 -2.77
CA SER A 86 0.92 -8.98 -4.21
C SER A 86 2.18 -8.77 -5.05
N ARG A 87 2.21 -9.25 -6.30
CA ARG A 87 3.21 -8.81 -7.30
C ARG A 87 2.58 -8.59 -8.67
N THR A 88 3.15 -7.65 -9.42
CA THR A 88 2.85 -7.35 -10.82
C THR A 88 4.14 -7.39 -11.64
N ALA A 89 4.05 -7.67 -12.94
CA ALA A 89 5.21 -7.70 -13.83
C ALA A 89 5.45 -6.31 -14.50
N PRO A 90 6.71 -5.88 -14.75
CA PRO A 90 7.98 -6.45 -14.33
C PRO A 90 8.54 -5.77 -13.06
N LEU A 91 9.38 -6.53 -12.37
CA LEU A 91 10.06 -6.20 -11.12
C LEU A 91 10.82 -4.86 -11.21
N GLY A 92 10.49 -3.91 -10.34
CA GLY A 92 11.08 -2.56 -10.38
C GLY A 92 11.63 -2.03 -9.06
N THR A 93 11.35 -2.68 -7.92
CA THR A 93 11.85 -2.23 -6.60
C THR A 93 11.91 -3.40 -5.64
N GLU A 94 13.08 -3.64 -5.05
CA GLU A 94 13.22 -4.57 -3.94
C GLU A 94 12.80 -3.89 -2.63
N PHE A 95 12.09 -4.62 -1.78
CA PHE A 95 11.65 -4.15 -0.47
C PHE A 95 12.32 -4.97 0.64
N GLU A 96 12.68 -4.32 1.74
CA GLU A 96 13.02 -4.98 3.00
C GLU A 96 11.94 -4.68 4.02
N TYR A 97 11.53 -5.71 4.76
CA TYR A 97 10.53 -5.60 5.82
C TYR A 97 11.15 -5.76 7.20
N LYS A 98 10.63 -5.01 8.16
CA LYS A 98 10.94 -5.15 9.58
C LYS A 98 9.66 -5.18 10.38
N LEU A 99 9.53 -6.13 11.30
CA LEU A 99 8.40 -6.22 12.21
C LEU A 99 8.84 -5.87 13.63
N LEU A 100 8.10 -4.96 14.25
CA LEU A 100 8.27 -4.59 15.64
C LEU A 100 7.05 -5.08 16.42
N ALA A 101 7.26 -5.78 17.53
CA ALA A 101 6.19 -6.25 18.41
C ALA A 101 6.54 -5.90 19.86
N THR A 102 5.66 -5.18 20.55
CA THR A 102 5.87 -4.83 21.97
C THR A 102 4.58 -4.37 22.63
N ASN A 103 4.45 -4.67 23.92
CA ASN A 103 3.44 -4.14 24.84
C ASN A 103 3.91 -2.90 25.63
N ARG A 104 5.13 -2.39 25.33
CA ARG A 104 5.73 -1.23 25.98
C ARG A 104 5.96 -0.10 24.99
N THR A 105 5.23 1.00 25.20
CA THR A 105 5.33 2.24 24.43
C THR A 105 6.76 2.78 24.31
N SER A 106 7.53 2.79 25.41
CA SER A 106 8.92 3.29 25.41
C SER A 106 9.88 2.41 24.60
N THR A 107 9.64 1.09 24.57
CA THR A 107 10.37 0.17 23.67
C THR A 107 9.99 0.46 22.22
N MET A 108 8.70 0.61 21.93
CA MET A 108 8.22 0.90 20.57
C MET A 108 8.82 2.19 20.01
N GLN A 109 8.85 3.28 20.79
CA GLN A 109 9.47 4.54 20.39
C GLN A 109 10.95 4.35 20.02
N LYS A 110 11.71 3.58 20.82
CA LYS A 110 13.13 3.33 20.56
C LYS A 110 13.34 2.52 19.28
N GLU A 111 12.56 1.45 19.10
CA GLU A 111 12.68 0.56 17.95
C GLU A 111 12.24 1.24 16.64
N LEU A 112 11.13 1.97 16.66
CA LEU A 112 10.70 2.81 15.54
C LEU A 112 11.78 3.83 15.20
N GLN A 113 12.38 4.49 16.20
CA GLN A 113 13.43 5.46 15.93
C GLN A 113 14.70 4.83 15.32
N GLN A 114 15.07 3.63 15.75
CA GLN A 114 16.18 2.88 15.14
C GLN A 114 15.88 2.49 13.70
N ALA A 115 14.67 2.00 13.43
CA ALA A 115 14.24 1.65 12.08
C ALA A 115 14.11 2.87 11.16
N GLY A 116 13.55 3.98 11.66
CA GLY A 116 13.44 5.23 10.93
C GLY A 116 14.78 5.80 10.50
N ARG A 117 15.82 5.72 11.34
CA ARG A 117 17.20 6.10 10.95
C ARG A 117 17.73 5.29 9.77
N ARG A 118 17.20 4.08 9.56
CA ARG A 118 17.53 3.20 8.43
C ARG A 118 16.56 3.35 7.24
N GLY A 119 15.66 4.34 7.28
CA GLY A 119 14.71 4.64 6.20
C GLY A 119 13.44 3.79 6.18
N PHE A 120 13.17 3.02 7.24
CA PHE A 120 11.95 2.20 7.30
C PHE A 120 10.70 3.03 7.58
N TYR A 121 9.72 2.95 6.69
CA TYR A 121 8.38 3.54 6.82
C TYR A 121 7.39 2.56 7.42
N VAL A 122 6.51 3.05 8.31
CA VAL A 122 5.33 2.28 8.76
C VAL A 122 4.41 2.01 7.58
N ARG A 123 4.06 0.73 7.37
CA ARG A 123 3.15 0.27 6.31
C ARG A 123 1.91 -0.43 6.82
N GLY A 124 2.07 -1.24 7.85
CA GLY A 124 0.99 -2.03 8.42
C GLY A 124 1.05 -2.00 9.92
N LYS A 125 -0.09 -2.24 10.56
CA LYS A 125 -0.14 -2.42 12.01
C LYS A 125 -1.33 -3.31 12.38
N THR A 126 -1.08 -4.22 13.30
CA THR A 126 -2.08 -5.15 13.82
C THR A 126 -1.86 -5.38 15.32
N ILE A 127 -2.81 -6.07 15.93
CA ILE A 127 -2.74 -6.49 17.33
C ILE A 127 -3.10 -7.98 17.36
N PHE A 128 -2.28 -8.80 17.99
CA PHE A 128 -2.63 -10.19 18.28
C PHE A 128 -1.88 -10.68 19.51
N GLU A 129 -2.31 -11.82 20.04
CA GLU A 129 -1.58 -12.49 21.11
C GLU A 129 -0.40 -13.26 20.51
N THR A 130 0.81 -12.87 20.87
CA THR A 130 2.00 -13.51 20.34
C THR A 130 2.36 -14.75 21.14
N ALA A 131 3.18 -15.63 20.56
CA ALA A 131 3.59 -16.88 21.19
C ALA A 131 4.32 -16.71 22.55
N PHE A 132 4.75 -15.49 22.90
CA PHE A 132 5.40 -15.17 24.18
C PHE A 132 4.41 -14.76 25.29
N GLY A 133 3.12 -14.74 24.98
CA GLY A 133 2.06 -14.36 25.92
C GLY A 133 1.87 -12.85 26.00
N GLY A 134 0.63 -12.41 25.85
CA GLY A 134 0.24 -11.01 25.88
C GLY A 134 -0.19 -10.47 24.52
N ARG A 135 -1.14 -9.53 24.58
CA ARG A 135 -1.67 -8.83 23.41
C ARG A 135 -0.71 -7.72 23.00
N GLU A 136 0.02 -7.92 21.91
CA GLU A 136 1.05 -6.99 21.46
C GLU A 136 0.60 -6.19 20.25
N VAL A 137 1.01 -4.93 20.19
CA VAL A 137 0.92 -4.16 18.95
C VAL A 137 2.08 -4.57 18.07
N VAL A 138 1.77 -5.00 16.86
CA VAL A 138 2.74 -5.33 15.82
C VAL A 138 2.69 -4.28 14.73
N VAL A 139 3.85 -3.72 14.40
CA VAL A 139 4.02 -2.72 13.35
C VAL A 139 4.92 -3.31 12.26
N ILE A 140 4.41 -3.31 11.03
CA ILE A 140 5.15 -3.70 9.82
C ILE A 140 5.75 -2.45 9.21
N LEU A 141 7.06 -2.48 9.04
CA LEU A 141 7.84 -1.44 8.39
C LEU A 141 8.36 -1.95 7.04
N GLU A 142 8.43 -1.06 6.06
CA GLU A 142 8.97 -1.31 4.72
C GLU A 142 10.02 -0.24 4.41
N ARG A 143 11.10 -0.63 3.75
CA ARG A 143 11.97 0.30 3.01
C ARG A 143 12.23 -0.26 1.63
N SER A 144 12.48 0.63 0.67
CA SER A 144 12.99 0.22 -0.64
C SER A 144 14.51 0.03 -0.60
N SER A 145 15.03 -0.75 -1.55
CA SER A 145 16.49 -0.93 -1.73
C SER A 145 17.19 0.35 -2.18
N THR A 146 16.47 1.24 -2.86
CA THR A 146 16.90 2.62 -3.10
C THR A 146 16.80 3.38 -1.78
N ALA A 147 17.93 3.72 -1.16
CA ALA A 147 17.99 4.26 0.19
C ALA A 147 16.94 5.37 0.44
N ASP A 148 15.93 5.03 1.23
CA ASP A 148 14.94 5.97 1.72
C ASP A 148 15.60 6.99 2.66
N ALA A 149 15.15 8.24 2.62
CA ALA A 149 15.66 9.26 3.54
C ALA A 149 15.39 8.83 4.99
N PRO A 150 16.33 9.07 5.93
CA PRO A 150 16.10 8.79 7.33
C PRO A 150 14.81 9.46 7.84
N LEU A 151 14.16 8.82 8.79
CA LEU A 151 12.94 9.28 9.44
C LEU A 151 13.16 9.50 10.93
N GLU A 152 12.45 10.49 11.45
CA GLU A 152 12.25 10.67 12.88
C GLU A 152 10.83 10.26 13.24
N TYR A 153 10.70 9.39 14.23
CA TYR A 153 9.41 8.91 14.70
C TYR A 153 9.06 9.54 16.04
N LYS A 154 7.79 9.90 16.22
CA LYS A 154 7.23 10.35 17.49
C LYS A 154 5.99 9.51 17.80
N LEU A 155 5.97 8.91 18.98
CA LEU A 155 4.87 8.12 19.49
C LEU A 155 4.17 8.91 20.59
N LEU A 156 2.87 9.11 20.44
CA LEU A 156 2.00 9.72 21.44
C LEU A 156 1.06 8.65 21.99
N ALA A 157 1.00 8.51 23.32
CA ALA A 157 0.12 7.56 23.98
C ALA A 157 -0.75 8.26 25.01
N THR A 158 -2.01 7.87 25.12
CA THR A 158 -2.91 8.37 26.16
C THR A 158 -3.97 7.35 26.55
N SER A 159 -4.30 7.28 27.83
CA SER A 159 -5.52 6.60 28.30
C SER A 159 -6.75 7.51 28.27
N ARG A 160 -6.57 8.83 28.04
CA ARG A 160 -7.65 9.83 27.97
C ARG A 160 -7.58 10.56 26.62
N THR A 161 -8.46 10.20 25.70
CA THR A 161 -8.46 10.77 24.34
C THR A 161 -8.65 12.28 24.31
N SER A 162 -9.30 12.86 25.32
CA SER A 162 -9.49 14.32 25.45
C SER A 162 -8.20 15.12 25.53
N THR A 163 -7.07 14.52 25.94
CA THR A 163 -5.77 15.20 26.00
C THR A 163 -4.96 15.08 24.71
N MET A 164 -5.34 14.18 23.78
CA MET A 164 -4.53 13.87 22.60
C MET A 164 -4.50 15.01 21.57
N GLN A 165 -5.58 15.78 21.48
CA GLN A 165 -5.72 16.82 20.46
C GLN A 165 -4.60 17.88 20.54
N LYS A 166 -4.21 18.26 21.76
CA LYS A 166 -3.14 19.25 21.97
C LYS A 166 -1.78 18.72 21.49
N GLU A 167 -1.45 17.48 21.88
CA GLU A 167 -0.18 16.83 21.53
C GLU A 167 -0.06 16.59 20.01
N LEU A 168 -1.17 16.18 19.36
CA LEU A 168 -1.21 16.03 17.90
C LEU A 168 -1.03 17.38 17.18
N ALA A 169 -1.66 18.44 17.67
CA ALA A 169 -1.50 19.79 17.12
C ALA A 169 -0.06 20.31 17.29
N GLU A 170 0.59 19.99 18.40
CA GLU A 170 2.01 20.31 18.62
C GLU A 170 2.93 19.53 17.67
N ALA A 171 2.75 18.22 17.56
CA ALA A 171 3.52 17.40 16.64
C ALA A 171 3.33 17.85 15.17
N GLY A 172 2.11 18.24 14.78
CA GLY A 172 1.83 18.81 13.46
C GLY A 172 2.60 20.10 13.20
N ARG A 173 2.69 21.01 14.19
CA ARG A 173 3.50 22.24 14.10
C ARG A 173 5.00 21.95 13.96
N GLU A 174 5.47 20.84 14.54
CA GLU A 174 6.84 20.35 14.39
C GLU A 174 7.11 19.60 13.07
N GLY A 175 6.09 19.49 12.20
CA GLY A 175 6.20 18.86 10.88
C GLY A 175 6.01 17.34 10.88
N PHE A 176 5.56 16.75 11.99
CA PHE A 176 5.20 15.34 12.03
C PHE A 176 3.89 15.06 11.26
N ARG A 177 3.86 13.90 10.62
CA ARG A 177 2.74 13.37 9.84
C ARG A 177 2.24 12.06 10.43
N PHE A 178 0.95 11.79 10.28
CA PHE A 178 0.34 10.55 10.73
C PHE A 178 0.92 9.33 10.01
N ALA A 179 1.29 8.30 10.77
CA ALA A 179 1.74 7.01 10.24
C ALA A 179 0.74 5.89 10.55
N ALA A 180 0.34 5.76 11.82
CA ALA A 180 -0.55 4.71 12.29
C ALA A 180 -1.17 5.05 13.65
N MET A 181 -2.23 4.34 14.04
CA MET A 181 -2.82 4.40 15.38
C MET A 181 -3.30 3.02 15.81
N ALA A 182 -3.08 2.64 17.07
CA ALA A 182 -3.55 1.39 17.64
C ALA A 182 -4.09 1.61 19.05
N VAL A 183 -4.85 0.64 19.56
CA VAL A 183 -5.13 0.52 21.00
C VAL A 183 -4.14 -0.48 21.56
N ALA A 184 -3.23 -0.03 22.41
CA ALA A 184 -2.27 -0.90 23.07
C ALA A 184 -2.79 -1.30 24.46
N GLU A 185 -2.61 -2.56 24.84
CA GLU A 185 -2.67 -2.98 26.23
C GLU A 185 -1.28 -2.80 26.84
N THR A 186 -1.20 -2.05 27.92
CA THR A 186 0.05 -1.85 28.65
C THR A 186 0.36 -3.08 29.50
N ALA A 187 1.63 -3.27 29.81
CA ALA A 187 2.09 -4.37 30.68
C ALA A 187 1.42 -4.40 32.07
N PHE A 188 0.73 -3.32 32.50
CA PHE A 188 0.02 -3.21 33.78
C PHE A 188 -1.52 -3.24 33.62
N GLY A 189 -2.05 -3.67 32.47
CA GLY A 189 -3.48 -3.88 32.25
C GLY A 189 -4.28 -2.63 31.86
N GLY A 190 -3.62 -1.52 31.56
CA GLY A 190 -4.26 -0.30 31.03
C GLY A 190 -4.43 -0.36 29.52
N ARG A 191 -5.49 0.27 28.98
CA ARG A 191 -5.65 0.46 27.53
C ARG A 191 -5.28 1.89 27.16
N GLU A 192 -4.43 2.05 26.16
CA GLU A 192 -3.98 3.34 25.66
C GLU A 192 -4.21 3.44 24.17
N VAL A 193 -4.66 4.61 23.71
CA VAL A 193 -4.58 4.96 22.30
C VAL A 193 -3.15 5.39 22.03
N VAL A 194 -2.49 4.69 21.11
CA VAL A 194 -1.14 4.98 20.63
C VAL A 194 -1.24 5.52 19.22
N VAL A 195 -0.65 6.70 18.97
CA VAL A 195 -0.51 7.29 17.65
C VAL A 195 0.97 7.34 17.30
N ILE A 196 1.31 6.81 16.12
CA ILE A 196 2.65 6.84 15.54
C ILE A 196 2.67 7.93 14.48
N LEU A 197 3.62 8.85 14.61
CA LEU A 197 3.87 9.94 13.69
C LEU A 197 5.30 9.85 13.17
N TYR A 198 5.54 10.39 11.97
CA TYR A 198 6.87 10.48 11.39
C TYR A 198 7.12 11.84 10.74
N ARG A 199 8.39 12.22 10.62
CA ARG A 199 8.84 13.28 9.71
C ARG A 199 10.14 12.88 9.02
N GLN A 200 10.47 13.57 7.95
CA GLN A 200 11.78 13.41 7.30
C GLN A 200 12.87 13.84 8.28
N GLY A 201 13.84 12.96 8.50
CA GLY A 201 15.04 13.25 9.28
C GLY A 201 16.03 14.07 8.47
N SER A 202 16.83 14.88 9.14
CA SER A 202 17.95 15.56 8.48
C SER A 202 19.00 14.52 8.06
N ARG A 203 19.41 14.55 6.78
CA ARG A 203 20.66 13.91 6.35
C ARG A 203 21.79 14.63 7.08
N ARG A 204 22.36 14.00 8.10
CA ARG A 204 23.61 14.48 8.72
C ARG A 204 24.79 14.04 7.87
#